data_AF-A0A1H2SZ49-F1
#
_entry.id   AF-A0A1H2SZ49-F1
#
_cell.length_a   1.000
_cell.length_b   1.000
_cell.length_c   1.000
_cell.angle_alpha   90.00
_cell.angle_beta   90.00
_cell.angle_gamma   90.00
#
_symmetry.space_group_name_H-M   'P 1'
#
loop_
_entity.id
_entity.type
_entity.pdbx_description
1 polymer ?
#
loop_
_entity_poly.entity_id
_entity_poly.type
_entity_poly.pdbx_seq_one_letter_code
_entity_poly.pdbx_strand_id
1 'polypeptide(L)' 'MKERADVEERFEDVRAERDALRRELGDLRSWLSVKLGLLKREPGPSGLTVISIASDREIIAKIEELTDKRER' A
#
# COMPACT_ATOMS: atom_id res chain seq x y z
N MET A 1 -16.09 24.55 -26.79
CA MET A 1 -16.16 23.07 -26.88
C MET A 1 -14.78 22.44 -26.69
N LYS A 2 -13.73 22.96 -27.33
CA LYS A 2 -12.32 22.52 -27.15
C LYS A 2 -11.83 22.53 -25.69
N GLU A 3 -12.06 23.63 -24.97
CA GLU A 3 -11.62 23.77 -23.57
C GLU A 3 -12.22 22.72 -22.61
N ARG A 4 -13.44 22.23 -22.86
CA ARG A 4 -14.03 21.15 -22.04
C ARG A 4 -13.38 19.80 -22.31
N ALA A 5 -13.05 19.52 -23.57
CA ALA A 5 -12.34 18.30 -23.95
C ALA A 5 -10.91 18.29 -23.39
N ASP A 6 -10.21 19.43 -23.47
CA ASP A 6 -8.85 19.58 -22.92
C ASP A 6 -8.83 19.40 -21.38
N VAL A 7 -9.89 19.79 -20.69
CA VAL A 7 -10.04 19.59 -19.24
C VAL A 7 -10.35 18.14 -18.90
N GLU A 8 -11.21 17.48 -19.68
CA GLU A 8 -11.57 16.07 -19.49
C GLU A 8 -10.37 15.15 -19.67
N GLU A 9 -9.56 15.37 -20.72
CA GLU A 9 -8.30 14.65 -20.95
C GLU A 9 -7.33 14.79 -19.76
N ARG A 10 -7.13 16.01 -19.25
CA ARG A 10 -6.30 16.22 -18.05
C ARG A 10 -6.82 15.49 -16.82
N PHE A 11 -8.14 15.40 -16.64
CA PHE A 11 -8.71 14.65 -15.53
C PHE A 11 -8.48 13.15 -15.67
N GLU A 12 -8.53 12.61 -16.89
CA GLU A 12 -8.21 11.21 -17.16
C GLU A 12 -6.73 10.91 -16.87
N ASP A 13 -5.82 11.77 -17.30
CA ASP A 13 -4.38 11.64 -17.02
C ASP A 13 -4.09 11.63 -15.52
N VAL A 14 -4.65 12.59 -14.77
CA VAL A 14 -4.47 12.66 -13.31
C VAL A 14 -5.04 11.42 -12.61
N ARG A 15 -6.14 10.86 -13.11
CA ARG A 15 -6.70 9.60 -12.57
C ARG A 15 -5.78 8.43 -12.86
N ALA A 16 -5.26 8.34 -14.08
CA ALA A 16 -4.34 7.27 -14.48
C ALA A 16 -3.05 7.31 -13.65
N GLU A 17 -2.47 8.50 -13.46
CA GLU A 17 -1.29 8.70 -12.62
C GLU A 17 -1.56 8.33 -11.16
N ARG A 18 -2.67 8.81 -10.59
CA ARG A 18 -3.08 8.45 -9.22
C ARG A 18 -3.23 6.94 -9.05
N ASP A 19 -3.82 6.26 -10.02
CA ASP A 19 -4.06 4.82 -9.95
C ASP A 19 -2.78 4.01 -10.18
N ALA A 20 -1.80 4.54 -10.93
CA ALA A 20 -0.45 3.99 -11.00
C ALA A 20 0.26 4.11 -9.64
N LEU A 21 0.28 5.31 -9.04
CA LEU A 21 0.90 5.55 -7.73
C LEU A 21 0.27 4.70 -6.62
N ARG A 22 -1.06 4.53 -6.64
CA ARG A 22 -1.75 3.67 -5.68
C ARG A 22 -1.35 2.20 -5.82
N ARG A 23 -1.10 1.72 -7.03
CA ARG A 23 -0.61 0.35 -7.27
C ARG A 23 0.82 0.19 -6.76
N GLU A 24 1.72 1.09 -7.14
CA GLU A 24 3.11 1.06 -6.67
C GLU A 24 3.20 1.11 -5.13
N LEU A 25 2.40 1.96 -4.50
CA LEU A 25 2.33 2.05 -3.03
C LEU A 25 1.77 0.76 -2.41
N GLY A 26 0.78 0.13 -3.05
CA GLY A 26 0.22 -1.16 -2.63
C GLY A 26 1.25 -2.29 -2.71
N ASP A 27 2.03 -2.34 -3.79
CA ASP A 27 3.09 -3.32 -4.00
C ASP A 27 4.22 -3.15 -2.98
N LEU A 28 4.64 -1.90 -2.73
CA LEU A 28 5.65 -1.61 -1.71
C LEU A 28 5.20 -2.02 -0.31
N ARG A 29 3.97 -1.69 0.08
CA ARG A 29 3.39 -2.10 1.38
C ARG A 29 3.31 -3.61 1.52
N SER A 30 2.92 -4.31 0.44
CA SER A 30 2.85 -5.77 0.40
C SER A 30 4.24 -6.39 0.60
N TRP A 31 5.24 -5.89 -0.14
CA TRP A 31 6.62 -6.35 -0.04
C TRP A 31 7.19 -6.11 1.37
N LEU A 32 7.00 -4.91 1.93
CA LEU A 32 7.45 -4.58 3.30
C LEU A 32 6.76 -5.47 4.35
N SER A 33 5.45 -5.70 4.21
CA SER A 33 4.70 -6.57 5.13
C SER A 33 5.25 -7.99 5.16
N VAL A 34 5.65 -8.53 4.01
CA VAL A 34 6.33 -9.84 3.93
C VAL A 34 7.70 -9.77 4.60
N LYS A 35 8.52 -8.79 4.21
CA LYS A 35 9.92 -8.69 4.68
C LYS A 35 10.05 -8.46 6.18
N LEU A 36 9.13 -7.68 6.75
CA LEU A 36 9.10 -7.36 8.18
C LEU A 36 8.31 -8.39 9.01
N GLY A 37 7.71 -9.40 8.36
CA GLY A 37 6.92 -10.42 9.05
C GLY A 37 5.61 -9.90 9.64
N LEU A 38 5.00 -8.90 9.00
CA LEU A 38 3.79 -8.21 9.48
C LEU A 38 2.49 -8.68 8.81
N LEU A 39 2.53 -9.74 8.00
CA LEU A 39 1.31 -10.29 7.40
C LEU A 39 0.37 -10.82 8.47
N LYS A 40 -0.86 -10.31 8.49
CA LYS A 40 -1.93 -10.83 9.35
C LYS A 40 -2.71 -11.88 8.59
N ARG A 41 -2.99 -12.99 9.26
CA ARG A 41 -3.79 -14.09 8.71
C ARG A 41 -4.94 -14.35 9.65
N GLU A 42 -6.15 -14.20 9.14
CA GLU A 42 -7.37 -14.32 9.92
C GLU A 42 -8.34 -15.29 9.24
N PRO A 43 -9.13 -16.08 9.99
CA PRO A 43 -10.22 -16.85 9.42
C PRO A 43 -11.23 -15.91 8.75
N GLY A 44 -11.47 -16.16 7.47
CA GLY A 44 -12.43 -15.45 6.65
C GLY A 44 -13.74 -16.21 6.45
N PRO A 45 -14.69 -15.58 5.72
CA PRO A 45 -15.95 -16.22 5.37
C PRO A 45 -15.74 -17.53 4.62
N SER A 46 -16.63 -18.49 4.85
CA SER A 46 -16.69 -19.76 4.09
C SER A 46 -15.40 -20.61 4.15
N GLY A 47 -14.62 -20.49 5.22
CA GLY A 47 -13.39 -21.26 5.40
C GLY A 47 -12.19 -20.75 4.60
N LEU A 48 -12.27 -19.55 4.03
CA LEU A 48 -11.14 -18.88 3.40
C LEU A 48 -10.23 -18.23 4.46
N THR A 49 -8.94 -18.09 4.18
CA THR A 49 -8.03 -17.29 5.01
C THR A 49 -7.92 -15.88 4.42
N VAL A 50 -8.20 -14.86 5.23
CA VAL A 50 -7.95 -13.46 4.86
C VAL A 50 -6.50 -13.13 5.20
N ILE A 51 -5.77 -12.61 4.21
CA ILE A 51 -4.42 -12.08 4.41
C ILE A 51 -4.51 -10.56 4.31
N SER A 52 -4.07 -9.88 5.36
CA SER A 52 -4.02 -8.42 5.39
C SER A 52 -2.58 -7.93 5.43
N ILE A 53 -2.31 -6.89 4.64
CA ILE A 53 -1.05 -6.15 4.67
C ILE A 53 -1.04 -5.17 5.83
N ALA A 54 0.15 -4.84 6.32
CA ALA A 54 0.34 -3.88 7.39
C ALA A 54 0.05 -2.45 6.89
N SER A 55 -0.46 -1.63 7.80
CA SER A 55 -0.55 -0.20 7.60
C SER A 55 0.83 0.46 7.65
N ASP A 56 0.96 1.66 7.08
CA ASP A 56 2.22 2.42 7.14
C ASP A 56 2.71 2.63 8.58
N ARG A 57 1.76 2.87 9.50
CA ARG A 57 2.08 3.05 10.92
C ARG A 57 2.71 1.79 11.52
N GLU A 58 2.18 0.61 11.20
CA GLU A 58 2.72 -0.67 11.67
C GLU A 58 4.09 -0.98 11.05
N ILE A 59 4.26 -0.66 9.76
CA ILE A 59 5.54 -0.78 9.06
C ILE A 59 6.59 0.11 9.71
N ILE A 60 6.28 1.39 9.93
CA ILE A 60 7.21 2.36 10.56
C ILE A 60 7.57 1.92 11.98
N ALA A 61 6.57 1.59 12.80
CA ALA A 61 6.82 1.13 14.17
C ALA A 61 7.74 -0.11 14.21
N LYS A 62 7.60 -1.02 13.23
CA LYS A 62 8.48 -2.18 13.14
C LYS A 62 9.91 -1.83 12.73
N ILE A 63 10.07 -0.87 11.82
CA ILE A 63 11.38 -0.37 11.41
C ILE A 63 12.09 0.31 12.58
N GLU A 64 11.38 1.13 13.35
CA GLU A 64 11.90 1.77 14.58
C GLU A 64 12.36 0.71 15.59
N GLU A 65 11.52 -0.28 15.89
CA GLU A 65 11.86 -1.40 16.79
C GLU A 65 13.15 -2.13 16.36
N LEU A 66 13.30 -2.39 15.06
CA LEU A 66 14.48 -3.07 14.51
C LEU A 66 15.73 -2.19 14.57
N THR A 67 15.58 -0.88 14.38
CA THR A 67 16.68 0.07 14.44
C THR A 67 17.21 0.20 15.86
N ASP A 68 16.33 0.37 16.85
CA ASP A 68 16.68 0.43 18.28
C ASP A 68 17.33 -0.87 18.78
N LYS A 69 17.00 -2.01 18.18
CA LYS A 69 17.62 -3.31 18.49
C LYS A 69 19.04 -3.43 17.96
N ARG A 70 19.36 -2.74 16.86
CA ARG A 70 20.68 -2.78 16.24
C ARG A 70 21.68 -1.85 16.95
N GLU A 71 21.19 -0.81 17.62
CA GLU A 71 22.01 0.16 18.34
C GLU A 71 22.35 -0.29 19.78
N ARG A 72 21.81 -1.42 20.23
CA ARG A 72 22.13 -2.06 21.52
C ARG A 72 23.09 -3.22 21.34
#